data_AF-A0A6M0RMI5-F1
#
_entry.id   AF-A0A6M0RMI5-F1
#
_cell.length_a   1.000
_cell.length_b   1.000
_cell.length_c   1.000
_cell.angle_alpha   90.00
_cell.angle_beta   90.00
_cell.angle_gamma   90.00
#
_symmetry.space_group_name_H-M   'P 1'
#
loop_
_entity.id
_entity.type
_entity.pdbx_description
1 polymer ?
#
loop_
_entity_poly.entity_id
_entity_poly.type
_entity_poly.pdbx_seq_one_letter_code
_entity_poly.pdbx_strand_id
1 'polypeptide(L)'
;MNNLNRNNLNRKKSWLGFLGFLGFLGFLGFVQDIPAFLFYFSFFSFFSAFRYVREELKYLSLLGVVGFIVAILGVLGIIPV
;
A
#
# COMPACT_ATOMS: atom_id res chain seq x y z
N MET A 1 -9.83 16.64 -30.49
CA MET A 1 -10.25 15.61 -29.51
C MET A 1 -9.31 15.59 -28.29
N ASN A 2 -9.13 16.71 -27.56
CA ASN A 2 -7.86 16.89 -26.80
C ASN A 2 -8.04 17.20 -25.29
N ASN A 3 -9.26 17.44 -24.79
CA ASN A 3 -9.48 17.83 -23.38
C ASN A 3 -10.05 16.68 -22.50
N LEU A 4 -10.84 15.78 -23.08
CA LEU A 4 -11.43 14.64 -22.36
C LEU A 4 -10.39 13.60 -21.92
N ASN A 5 -9.33 13.38 -22.69
CA ASN A 5 -8.30 12.39 -22.36
C ASN A 5 -7.38 12.85 -21.21
N ARG A 6 -7.08 14.15 -21.13
CA ARG A 6 -6.26 14.76 -20.05
C ARG A 6 -6.89 14.55 -18.66
N ASN A 7 -8.21 14.67 -18.55
CA ASN A 7 -8.93 14.52 -17.27
C ASN A 7 -8.87 13.07 -16.74
N ASN A 8 -8.89 12.09 -17.64
CA ASN A 8 -8.81 10.67 -17.28
C ASN A 8 -7.40 10.26 -16.80
N LEU A 9 -6.35 10.81 -17.41
CA LEU A 9 -4.96 10.62 -16.98
C LEU A 9 -4.70 11.22 -15.58
N ASN A 10 -5.22 12.42 -15.31
CA ASN A 10 -5.10 13.05 -13.99
C ASN A 10 -5.84 12.28 -12.88
N ARG A 11 -7.01 11.69 -13.19
CA ARG A 11 -7.76 10.85 -12.23
C ARG A 11 -7.01 9.58 -11.84
N LYS A 12 -6.40 8.86 -12.79
CA LYS A 12 -5.61 7.66 -12.50
C LYS A 12 -4.40 7.96 -11.61
N LYS A 13 -3.75 9.11 -11.81
CA LYS A 13 -2.61 9.54 -10.99
C LYS A 13 -3.00 9.80 -9.53
N SER A 14 -4.17 10.39 -9.29
CA SER A 14 -4.68 10.65 -7.94
C SER A 14 -5.04 9.37 -7.18
N TRP A 15 -5.60 8.37 -7.87
CA TRP A 15 -5.95 7.07 -7.28
C TRP A 15 -4.73 6.29 -6.78
N LEU A 16 -3.60 6.38 -7.50
CA LEU A 16 -2.34 5.80 -7.04
C LEU A 16 -1.86 6.44 -5.73
N GLY A 17 -1.93 7.76 -5.62
CA GLY A 17 -1.57 8.46 -4.38
C GLY A 17 -2.44 8.04 -3.20
N PHE A 18 -3.76 7.91 -3.43
CA PHE A 18 -4.70 7.42 -2.40
C PHE A 18 -4.40 5.98 -1.97
N LEU A 19 -4.04 5.09 -2.91
CA LEU A 19 -3.65 3.71 -2.60
C LEU A 19 -2.39 3.65 -1.72
N GLY A 20 -1.44 4.56 -1.97
CA GLY A 20 -0.22 4.69 -1.16
C GLY A 20 -0.52 5.22 0.23
N PHE A 21 -1.45 6.18 0.33
CA PHE A 21 -1.95 6.65 1.61
C PHE A 21 -2.64 5.54 2.41
N LEU A 22 -3.48 4.72 1.77
CA LEU A 22 -4.07 3.53 2.43
C LEU A 22 -2.98 2.59 2.93
N GLY A 23 -1.96 2.31 2.12
CA GLY A 23 -0.80 1.54 2.57
C GLY A 23 -0.15 2.12 3.83
N PHE A 24 -0.01 3.45 3.88
CA PHE A 24 0.56 4.16 5.01
C PHE A 24 -0.29 4.08 6.29
N LEU A 25 -1.62 3.95 6.18
CA LEU A 25 -2.47 3.67 7.35
C LEU A 25 -2.08 2.36 8.05
N GLY A 26 -1.40 1.43 7.36
CA GLY A 26 -0.89 0.21 7.98
C GLY A 26 0.05 0.47 9.17
N PHE A 27 0.77 1.60 9.16
CA PHE A 27 1.62 1.98 10.29
C PHE A 27 0.83 2.25 11.58
N LEU A 28 -0.45 2.62 11.50
CA LEU A 28 -1.30 2.78 12.69
C LEU A 28 -1.50 1.45 13.42
N GLY A 29 -1.35 0.31 12.74
CA GLY A 29 -1.40 -1.01 13.37
C GLY A 29 -0.35 -1.18 14.44
N PHE A 30 0.88 -0.68 14.19
CA PHE A 30 1.98 -0.68 15.15
C PHE A 30 1.84 0.34 16.28
N VAL A 31 1.02 1.38 16.08
CA VAL A 31 0.84 2.46 17.07
C VAL A 31 -0.31 2.15 18.02
N GLN A 32 -1.34 1.46 17.54
CA GLN A 32 -2.55 1.15 18.32
C GLN A 32 -2.59 -0.28 18.85
N ASP A 33 -1.54 -1.07 18.59
CA ASP A 33 -1.49 -2.51 18.80
C ASP A 33 -2.67 -3.29 18.17
N ILE A 34 -3.10 -2.86 16.98
CA ILE A 34 -4.25 -3.45 16.28
C ILE A 34 -3.76 -4.22 15.04
N PRO A 35 -3.69 -5.56 15.09
CA PRO A 35 -3.19 -6.38 13.98
C PRO A 35 -4.01 -6.22 12.69
N ALA A 36 -5.30 -5.90 12.81
CA ALA A 36 -6.18 -5.65 11.67
C ALA A 36 -5.69 -4.48 10.78
N PHE A 37 -5.03 -3.48 11.36
CA PHE A 37 -4.51 -2.36 10.58
C PHE A 37 -3.28 -2.76 9.76
N LEU A 38 -2.49 -3.77 10.14
CA LEU A 38 -1.34 -4.17 9.33
C LEU A 38 -1.73 -4.72 7.95
N PHE A 39 -2.96 -5.22 7.77
CA PHE A 39 -3.46 -5.61 6.44
C PHE A 39 -3.47 -4.44 5.45
N TYR A 40 -3.51 -3.19 5.91
CA TYR A 40 -3.41 -2.05 5.02
C TYR A 40 -2.06 -2.01 4.29
N PHE A 41 -0.97 -2.59 4.84
CA PHE A 41 0.29 -2.70 4.10
C PHE A 41 0.16 -3.51 2.81
N SER A 42 -0.79 -4.46 2.70
CA SER A 42 -1.02 -5.18 1.44
C SER A 42 -1.42 -4.27 0.27
N PHE A 43 -1.96 -3.07 0.52
CA PHE A 43 -2.22 -2.08 -0.53
C PHE A 43 -0.93 -1.60 -1.20
N PHE A 44 0.23 -1.64 -0.52
CA PHE A 44 1.51 -1.36 -1.17
C PHE A 44 1.92 -2.46 -2.17
N SER A 45 1.49 -3.71 -1.98
CA SER A 45 1.75 -4.77 -2.96
C SER A 45 1.03 -4.53 -4.29
N PHE A 46 -0.08 -3.78 -4.30
CA PHE A 46 -0.75 -3.37 -5.56
C PHE A 46 0.12 -2.46 -6.42
N PHE A 47 1.08 -1.74 -5.84
CA PHE A 47 2.05 -0.95 -6.62
C PHE A 47 2.99 -1.84 -7.45
N SER A 48 3.12 -3.14 -7.13
CA SER A 48 3.82 -4.12 -7.97
C SER A 48 3.17 -4.30 -9.33
N ALA A 49 1.85 -4.12 -9.46
CA ALA A 49 1.16 -4.16 -10.75
C ALA A 49 1.58 -2.98 -11.66
N PHE A 50 2.05 -1.88 -11.08
CA PHE A 50 2.58 -0.71 -11.77
C PHE A 50 4.12 -0.72 -11.87
N ARG A 51 4.76 -1.89 -11.63
CA ARG A 51 6.21 -2.12 -11.70
C ARG A 51 6.86 -1.67 -13.01
N TYR A 52 6.09 -1.57 -14.09
CA TYR A 52 6.56 -1.08 -15.38
C TYR A 52 6.79 0.44 -15.44
N VAL A 53 6.25 1.23 -14.49
CA VAL A 53 6.18 2.69 -14.60
C VAL A 53 7.28 3.42 -13.81
N ARG A 54 7.69 2.96 -12.62
CA ARG A 54 8.88 3.49 -11.90
C ARG A 54 9.54 2.44 -11.02
N GLU A 55 10.88 2.46 -10.99
CA GLU A 55 11.70 1.56 -10.15
C GLU A 55 11.45 1.74 -8.65
N GLU A 56 11.07 2.94 -8.21
CA GLU A 56 10.78 3.26 -6.81
C GLU A 56 9.61 2.42 -6.24
N LEU A 57 8.65 2.03 -7.09
CA LEU A 57 7.52 1.20 -6.68
C LEU A 57 7.96 -0.21 -6.24
N LYS A 58 9.15 -0.65 -6.64
CA LYS A 58 9.73 -1.94 -6.22
C LYS A 58 9.93 -2.00 -4.71
N TYR A 59 10.42 -0.91 -4.11
CA TYR A 59 10.63 -0.84 -2.66
C TYR A 59 9.30 -0.78 -1.90
N LEU A 60 8.31 -0.06 -2.44
CA LEU A 60 6.95 -0.06 -1.89
C LEU A 60 6.33 -1.46 -1.94
N SER A 61 6.47 -2.18 -3.05
CA SER A 61 5.96 -3.55 -3.14
C SER A 61 6.64 -4.50 -2.14
N LEU A 62 7.94 -4.35 -1.91
CA LEU A 62 8.67 -5.09 -0.87
C LEU A 62 8.10 -4.76 0.51
N LEU A 63 7.84 -3.49 0.80
CA LEU A 63 7.23 -3.05 2.05
C LEU A 63 5.84 -3.66 2.25
N GLY A 64 5.04 -3.79 1.18
CA GLY A 64 3.74 -4.46 1.26
C GLY A 64 3.81 -5.95 1.58
N VAL A 65 4.81 -6.65 1.05
CA VAL A 65 5.05 -8.08 1.37
C VAL A 65 5.53 -8.23 2.81
N VAL A 66 6.49 -7.39 3.24
CA VAL A 66 6.98 -7.38 4.62
C VAL A 66 5.83 -7.08 5.59
N GLY A 67 5.03 -6.05 5.31
CA GLY A 67 3.88 -5.69 6.14
C GLY A 67 2.83 -6.79 6.21
N PHE A 68 2.62 -7.57 5.14
CA PHE A 68 1.72 -8.73 5.15
C PHE A 68 2.25 -9.86 6.04
N ILE A 69 3.55 -10.14 6.00
CA ILE A 69 4.20 -11.12 6.90
C ILE A 69 4.03 -10.68 8.35
N VAL A 70 4.29 -9.41 8.65
CA VAL A 70 4.13 -8.88 10.01
C VAL A 70 2.66 -8.88 10.44
N ALA A 71 1.71 -8.60 9.54
CA ALA A 71 0.28 -8.71 9.82
C ALA A 71 -0.10 -10.14 10.26
N ILE A 72 0.38 -11.15 9.54
CA ILE A 72 0.15 -12.56 9.90
C ILE A 72 0.73 -12.86 11.28
N LEU A 73 1.97 -12.43 11.55
CA LEU A 73 2.60 -12.66 12.85
C LEU A 73 1.87 -11.96 14.01
N GLY A 74 1.35 -10.75 13.76
CA GLY A 74 0.52 -10.00 14.71
C GLY A 74 -0.83 -10.69 14.96
N VAL A 75 -1.51 -11.17 13.92
CA VAL A 75 -2.77 -11.93 14.06
C VAL A 75 -2.56 -13.25 14.80
N LEU A 76 -1.41 -13.90 14.59
CA LEU A 76 -1.03 -15.13 15.31
C LEU A 76 -0.63 -14.88 16.77
N GLY A 77 -0.51 -13.62 17.20
CA GLY A 77 -0.10 -13.27 18.57
C GLY A 77 1.37 -13.61 18.88
N ILE A 78 2.20 -13.83 17.85
CA ILE A 78 3.62 -14.14 18.01
C ILE A 78 4.41 -12.88 18.40
N ILE A 79 3.94 -11.70 17.96
CA ILE A 79 4.54 -10.41 18.24
C ILE A 79 3.43 -9.50 18.78
N PRO A 80 3.65 -8.78 19.90
CA PRO A 80 2.84 -7.61 20.21
C PRO A 80 3.15 -6.57 19.13
N VAL A 81 2.23 -6.47 18.18
CA VAL A 81 2.20 -5.43 17.15
C VAL A 81 1.31 -4.33 17.63
#